data_AF-A0A9X0AVT1-F1
#
_entry.id   AF-A0A9X0AVT1-F1
#
_cell.length_a   1.000
_cell.length_b   1.000
_cell.length_c   1.000
_cell.angle_alpha   90.00
_cell.angle_beta   90.00
_cell.angle_gamma   90.00
#
_symmetry.space_group_name_H-M   'P 1'
#
loop_
_entity.id
_entity.type
_entity.pdbx_description
1 polymer ?
#
loop_
_entity_poly.entity_id
_entity_poly.type
_entity_poly.pdbx_seq_one_letter_code
_entity_poly.pdbx_strand_id
1 'polypeptide(L)'
;MLLEVVEAVLDWPGKEIFSLSLPATGQFLKLLSNARLHLVSLLSKSKYREAPESLLRERWNGGIETDDGASAAKRNRGEFSDVLPGKTRKWKQYYGISFEWILAECVGAGLVEVFDTRSIGRGVRAL
;
A
#
# COMPACT_ATOMS: atom_id res chain seq x y z
N MET A 1 21.88 22.34 -26.24
CA MET A 1 20.41 22.30 -26.06
C MET A 1 19.96 21.37 -24.94
N LEU A 2 20.30 20.07 -24.93
CA LEU A 2 19.97 19.17 -23.80
C LEU A 2 20.74 19.49 -22.51
N LEU A 3 21.98 19.99 -22.61
CA LEU A 3 22.82 20.39 -21.47
C LEU A 3 22.36 21.69 -20.78
N GLU A 4 21.78 22.63 -21.52
CA GLU A 4 21.28 23.89 -20.94
C GLU A 4 19.94 23.72 -20.22
N VAL A 5 19.09 22.79 -20.69
CA VAL A 5 17.80 22.49 -20.03
C VAL A 5 18.04 21.81 -18.67
N VAL A 6 19.06 20.96 -18.54
CA VAL A 6 19.39 20.33 -17.26
C VAL A 6 20.03 21.31 -16.27
N GLU A 7 20.87 22.24 -16.74
CA GLU A 7 21.39 23.32 -15.89
C GLU A 7 20.29 24.29 -15.44
N ALA A 8 19.37 24.67 -16.34
CA ALA A 8 18.25 25.55 -16.02
C ALA A 8 17.25 24.94 -15.01
N VAL A 9 17.09 23.61 -15.00
CA VAL A 9 16.28 22.90 -13.98
C VAL A 9 17.02 22.82 -12.63
N LEU A 10 18.36 22.76 -12.65
CA LEU A 10 19.16 22.76 -11.43
C LEU A 10 19.26 24.14 -10.78
N ASP A 11 19.22 25.22 -11.58
CA ASP A 11 19.37 26.62 -11.16
C ASP A 11 18.03 27.37 -10.97
N TRP A 12 16.90 26.65 -10.89
CA TRP A 12 15.59 27.29 -10.68
C TRP A 12 15.59 28.06 -9.33
N PRO A 13 15.31 29.38 -9.31
CA PRO A 13 15.44 30.25 -8.14
C PRO A 13 14.41 30.00 -7.02
N GLY A 14 13.71 28.86 -7.05
CA GLY A 14 12.80 28.39 -6.01
C GLY A 14 13.15 27.00 -5.47
N LYS A 15 14.34 26.46 -5.75
CA LYS A 15 14.81 25.19 -5.17
C LYS A 15 15.31 25.39 -3.74
N GLU A 16 14.43 25.87 -2.88
CA GLU A 16 14.70 25.90 -1.45
C GLU A 16 14.55 24.48 -0.90
N ILE A 17 15.67 23.91 -0.45
CA ILE A 17 15.69 22.58 0.16
C ILE A 17 15.19 22.74 1.59
N PHE A 18 13.88 22.61 1.78
CA PHE A 18 13.28 22.61 3.11
C PHE A 18 13.56 21.28 3.81
N SER A 19 14.44 21.30 4.82
CA SER A 19 14.61 20.16 5.72
C SER A 19 13.56 20.21 6.83
N LEU A 20 12.45 19.50 6.65
CA LEU A 20 11.43 19.35 7.69
C LEU A 20 11.82 18.20 8.63
N SER A 21 12.23 18.51 9.87
CA SER A 21 12.48 17.51 10.91
C SER A 21 11.32 17.47 11.90
N LEU A 22 10.40 16.53 11.72
CA LEU A 22 9.36 16.28 12.73
C LEU A 22 9.92 15.39 13.85
N PRO A 23 9.53 15.61 15.12
CA PRO A 23 9.79 14.64 16.18
C PRO A 23 9.35 13.23 15.75
N ALA A 24 10.15 12.22 16.06
CA ALA A 24 9.92 10.81 15.68
C ALA A 24 9.90 10.48 14.17
N THR A 25 10.41 11.36 13.28
CA THR A 25 10.48 11.10 11.82
C THR A 25 11.12 9.75 11.49
N GLY A 26 12.20 9.37 12.16
CA GLY A 26 12.89 8.10 11.91
C GLY A 26 12.03 6.85 12.17
N GLN A 27 11.14 6.89 13.17
CA GLN A 27 10.23 5.77 13.45
C GLN A 27 9.13 5.70 12.39
N PHE A 28 8.58 6.85 12.00
CA PHE A 28 7.59 6.93 10.93
C PHE A 28 8.15 6.40 9.60
N LEU A 29 9.35 6.84 9.21
CA LEU A 29 10.00 6.38 7.98
C LEU A 29 10.27 4.87 7.99
N LYS A 30 10.67 4.30 9.14
CA LYS A 30 10.83 2.85 9.29
C LYS A 30 9.51 2.10 9.11
N LEU A 31 8.45 2.57 9.77
CA LEU A 31 7.11 2.01 9.62
C LEU A 31 6.66 2.03 8.15
N LEU A 32 6.83 3.17 7.49
CA LEU A 32 6.48 3.38 6.08
C LEU A 32 7.27 2.46 5.16
N SER A 33 8.60 2.40 5.32
CA SER A 33 9.47 1.52 4.54
C SER A 33 9.07 0.05 4.69
N ASN A 34 8.80 -0.40 5.92
CA ASN A 34 8.37 -1.78 6.17
C ASN A 34 6.98 -2.06 5.58
N ALA A 35 6.05 -1.12 5.66
CA ALA A 35 4.71 -1.24 5.08
C ALA A 35 4.75 -1.35 3.55
N ARG A 36 5.60 -0.53 2.88
CA ARG A 36 5.81 -0.58 1.43
C ARG A 36 6.39 -1.93 0.99
N LEU A 37 7.46 -2.38 1.66
CA LEU A 37 8.06 -3.69 1.42
C LEU A 37 7.06 -4.82 1.60
N HIS A 38 6.20 -4.73 2.61
CA HIS A 38 5.15 -5.71 2.84
C HIS A 38 4.15 -5.76 1.68
N LEU A 39 3.65 -4.62 1.21
CA LEU A 39 2.69 -4.57 0.10
C LEU A 39 3.29 -5.21 -1.17
N VAL A 40 4.52 -4.85 -1.52
CA VAL A 40 5.23 -5.42 -2.66
C VAL A 40 5.47 -6.93 -2.48
N SER A 41 5.76 -7.38 -1.24
CA SER A 41 5.91 -8.81 -0.94
C SER A 41 4.61 -9.61 -1.09
N LEU A 42 3.43 -8.97 -1.02
CA LEU A 42 2.15 -9.65 -1.29
C LEU A 42 1.94 -9.88 -2.78
N LEU A 43 2.40 -8.93 -3.62
CA LEU A 43 2.38 -9.06 -5.07
C LEU A 43 3.43 -10.05 -5.57
N SER A 44 4.62 -10.11 -4.97
CA SER A 44 5.67 -11.05 -5.37
C SER A 44 5.27 -12.53 -5.22
N LYS A 45 4.27 -12.83 -4.40
CA LYS A 45 3.69 -14.19 -4.26
C LYS A 45 2.72 -14.56 -5.38
N SER A 46 2.24 -13.59 -6.16
CA SER A 46 1.38 -13.82 -7.31
C SER A 46 2.21 -14.16 -8.54
N LYS A 47 1.71 -15.06 -9.40
CA LYS A 47 2.42 -15.56 -10.58
C LYS A 47 2.97 -14.46 -11.49
N TYR A 48 2.20 -13.40 -11.71
CA TYR A 48 2.56 -12.30 -12.61
C TYR A 48 3.02 -11.03 -11.87
N ARG A 49 3.19 -11.08 -10.55
CA ARG A 49 3.36 -9.88 -9.70
C ARG A 49 2.20 -8.89 -9.80
N GLU A 50 1.03 -9.42 -10.12
CA GLU A 50 -0.23 -8.71 -10.28
C GLU A 50 -1.30 -9.34 -9.40
N ALA A 51 -2.22 -8.52 -8.91
CA ALA A 51 -3.42 -8.97 -8.21
C ALA A 51 -4.58 -7.98 -8.39
N PRO A 52 -5.84 -8.45 -8.39
CA PRO A 52 -6.99 -7.57 -8.21
C PRO A 52 -6.86 -6.80 -6.90
N GLU A 53 -7.27 -5.53 -6.89
CA GLU A 53 -7.19 -4.67 -5.70
C GLU A 53 -7.97 -5.27 -4.52
N SER A 54 -9.16 -5.84 -4.77
CA SER A 54 -10.00 -6.49 -3.76
C SER A 54 -9.28 -7.66 -3.06
N LEU A 55 -8.59 -8.50 -3.83
CA LEU A 55 -7.81 -9.62 -3.30
C LEU A 55 -6.56 -9.12 -2.54
N LEU A 56 -5.90 -8.08 -3.05
CA LEU A 56 -4.71 -7.51 -2.40
C LEU A 56 -5.08 -6.88 -1.05
N ARG A 57 -6.24 -6.21 -0.98
CA ARG A 57 -6.84 -5.66 0.24
C ARG A 57 -7.12 -6.74 1.30
N GLU A 58 -7.72 -7.86 0.89
CA GLU A 58 -7.97 -8.99 1.79
C GLU A 58 -6.65 -9.54 2.38
N ARG A 59 -5.63 -9.71 1.52
CA ARG A 59 -4.29 -10.14 1.93
C ARG A 59 -3.60 -9.14 2.86
N TRP A 60 -3.78 -7.84 2.62
CA TRP A 60 -3.24 -6.78 3.49
C TRP A 60 -3.88 -6.77 4.88
N ASN A 61 -5.21 -6.92 4.92
CA ASN A 61 -5.96 -7.00 6.18
C ASN A 61 -5.73 -8.32 6.92
N GLY A 62 -5.12 -9.32 6.28
CA GLY A 62 -4.78 -10.60 6.93
C GLY A 62 -6.01 -11.44 7.23
N GLY A 63 -7.04 -11.38 6.38
CA GLY A 63 -8.27 -12.16 6.54
C GLY A 63 -9.19 -11.69 7.68
N ILE A 64 -8.99 -10.48 8.23
CA ILE A 64 -9.97 -9.89 9.14
C ILE A 64 -11.26 -9.68 8.36
N GLU A 65 -12.34 -10.31 8.83
CA GLU A 65 -13.68 -9.95 8.45
C GLU A 65 -13.98 -8.50 8.87
N THR A 66 -13.96 -7.60 7.89
CA THR A 66 -14.55 -6.26 7.99
C THR A 66 -16.07 -6.37 8.03
N ASP A 67 -16.79 -5.32 8.43
CA ASP A 67 -18.26 -5.30 8.44
C ASP A 67 -18.84 -5.16 7.01
N ASP A 68 -18.28 -5.90 6.08
CA ASP A 68 -18.68 -5.95 4.69
C ASP A 68 -19.72 -7.06 4.49
N GLY A 69 -20.66 -6.87 3.56
CA GLY A 69 -21.73 -7.84 3.29
C GLY A 69 -21.22 -9.26 2.96
N ALA A 70 -20.00 -9.39 2.42
CA ALA A 70 -19.34 -10.67 2.17
C ALA A 70 -18.92 -11.39 3.47
N SER A 71 -18.49 -10.64 4.48
CA SER A 71 -18.15 -11.14 5.81
C SER A 71 -19.40 -11.47 6.63
N ALA A 72 -20.47 -10.67 6.51
CA ALA A 72 -21.78 -11.02 7.08
C ALA A 72 -22.33 -12.32 6.48
N ALA A 73 -22.16 -12.55 5.18
CA ALA A 73 -22.55 -13.79 4.52
C ALA A 73 -21.68 -15.01 4.91
N LYS A 74 -20.39 -14.81 5.26
CA LYS A 74 -19.53 -15.88 5.81
C LYS A 74 -19.90 -16.21 7.27
N ARG A 75 -20.20 -15.19 8.08
CA ARG A 75 -20.73 -15.35 9.46
C ARG A 75 -22.05 -16.12 9.47
N ASN A 76 -23.00 -15.77 8.60
CA ASN A 76 -24.27 -16.48 8.48
C ASN A 76 -24.11 -17.94 8.00
N ARG A 77 -22.98 -18.28 7.36
CA ARG A 77 -22.64 -19.65 6.95
C ARG A 77 -21.82 -20.43 7.98
N GLY A 78 -21.48 -19.83 9.11
CA GLY A 78 -20.67 -20.48 10.16
C GLY A 78 -19.17 -20.58 9.83
N GLU A 79 -18.70 -19.97 8.75
CA GLU A 79 -17.29 -19.93 8.35
C GLU A 79 -16.55 -18.75 9.03
N PHE A 80 -16.71 -18.62 10.34
CA PHE A 80 -16.09 -17.53 11.11
C PHE A 80 -14.60 -17.82 11.33
N SER A 81 -13.73 -16.97 10.78
CA SER A 81 -12.34 -16.94 11.22
C SER A 81 -12.26 -16.18 12.55
N ASP A 82 -11.89 -16.85 13.64
CA ASP A 82 -11.79 -16.31 15.01
C ASP A 82 -10.64 -15.29 15.21
N VAL A 83 -10.24 -14.62 14.14
CA VAL A 83 -9.12 -13.69 14.12
C VAL A 83 -9.62 -12.28 14.39
N LEU A 84 -9.62 -11.89 15.66
CA LEU A 84 -9.92 -10.52 16.07
C LEU A 84 -8.99 -9.52 15.35
N PRO A 85 -9.49 -8.33 14.96
CA PRO A 85 -8.70 -7.33 14.26
C PRO A 85 -7.34 -7.07 14.95
N GLY A 86 -7.35 -6.86 16.27
CA GLY A 86 -6.16 -6.60 17.08
C GLY A 86 -5.15 -7.74 17.21
N LYS A 87 -5.48 -8.97 16.75
CA LYS A 87 -4.55 -10.11 16.74
C LYS A 87 -3.81 -10.29 15.44
N THR A 88 -4.16 -9.55 14.39
CA THR A 88 -3.49 -9.72 13.10
C THR A 88 -2.14 -9.04 13.02
N ARG A 89 -1.36 -9.53 12.05
CA ARG A 89 -0.05 -8.99 11.70
C ARG A 89 -0.11 -7.49 11.35
N LYS A 90 -1.20 -7.04 10.71
CA LYS A 90 -1.43 -5.62 10.38
C LYS A 90 -1.44 -4.72 11.62
N TRP A 91 -2.20 -5.08 12.64
CA TRP A 91 -2.32 -4.26 13.84
C TRP A 91 -1.05 -4.31 14.69
N LYS A 92 -0.35 -5.45 14.71
CA LYS A 92 0.90 -5.60 15.46
C LYS A 92 2.11 -4.91 14.79
N GLN A 93 2.21 -4.96 13.46
CA GLN A 93 3.40 -4.50 12.73
C GLN A 93 3.21 -3.14 12.06
N TYR A 94 1.99 -2.83 11.62
CA TYR A 94 1.69 -1.64 10.83
C TYR A 94 0.68 -0.71 11.53
N TYR A 95 0.40 -0.94 12.82
CA TYR A 95 -0.47 -0.09 13.65
C TYR A 95 -1.82 0.25 13.01
N GLY A 96 -2.35 -0.65 12.18
CA GLY A 96 -3.65 -0.46 11.55
C GLY A 96 -3.66 0.38 10.25
N ILE A 97 -2.50 0.72 9.67
CA ILE A 97 -2.40 1.47 8.39
C ILE A 97 -3.43 0.95 7.36
N SER A 98 -4.26 1.87 6.83
CA SER A 98 -5.28 1.52 5.85
C SER A 98 -4.67 1.06 4.53
N PHE A 99 -5.38 0.17 3.84
CA PHE A 99 -4.90 -0.37 2.57
C PHE A 99 -4.83 0.73 1.49
N GLU A 100 -5.84 1.60 1.44
CA GLU A 100 -5.93 2.73 0.53
C GLU A 100 -4.71 3.64 0.66
N TRP A 101 -4.34 3.96 1.89
CA TRP A 101 -3.24 4.86 2.16
C TRP A 101 -1.91 4.25 1.72
N ILE A 102 -1.63 3.01 2.09
CA ILE A 102 -0.36 2.37 1.68
C ILE A 102 -0.30 2.10 0.18
N LEU A 103 -1.44 1.83 -0.47
CA LEU A 103 -1.51 1.68 -1.92
C LEU A 103 -1.19 3.00 -2.62
N ALA A 104 -1.85 4.10 -2.24
CA ALA A 104 -1.59 5.43 -2.79
C ALA A 104 -0.13 5.84 -2.61
N GLU A 105 0.45 5.54 -1.44
CA GLU A 105 1.84 5.79 -1.15
C GLU A 105 2.80 4.98 -2.04
N CYS A 106 2.52 3.70 -2.27
CA CYS A 106 3.35 2.87 -3.15
C CYS A 106 3.23 3.31 -4.62
N VAL A 107 2.07 3.81 -5.04
CA VAL A 107 1.89 4.44 -6.36
C VAL A 107 2.71 5.72 -6.45
N GLY A 108 2.60 6.61 -5.46
CA GLY A 108 3.37 7.85 -5.41
C GLY A 108 4.89 7.64 -5.35
N ALA A 109 5.33 6.53 -4.73
CA ALA A 109 6.73 6.11 -4.70
C ALA A 109 7.20 5.36 -5.96
N GLY A 110 6.31 5.10 -6.93
CA GLY A 110 6.65 4.37 -8.16
C GLY A 110 7.00 2.89 -7.95
N LEU A 111 6.51 2.28 -6.86
CA LEU A 111 6.73 0.85 -6.57
C LEU A 111 5.67 -0.06 -7.21
N VAL A 112 4.48 0.48 -7.42
CA VAL A 112 3.34 -0.24 -8.00
C VAL A 112 2.57 0.66 -8.94
N GLU A 113 1.88 0.06 -9.90
CA GLU A 113 0.96 0.73 -10.80
C GLU A 113 -0.44 0.12 -10.64
N VAL A 114 -1.46 0.99 -10.64
CA VAL A 114 -2.87 0.59 -10.61
C VAL A 114 -3.44 0.73 -12.02
N PHE A 115 -4.09 -0.31 -12.52
CA PHE A 115 -4.66 -0.36 -13.87
C PHE A 115 -6.09 -0.89 -13.84
N ASP A 116 -6.87 -0.64 -14.89
CA ASP A 116 -8.22 -1.19 -15.02
C ASP A 116 -8.19 -2.57 -15.71
N THR A 117 -8.82 -3.57 -15.09
CA THR A 117 -8.94 -4.92 -15.67
C THR A 117 -10.16 -5.07 -16.58
N ARG A 118 -11.05 -4.08 -16.63
CA ARG A 118 -12.33 -4.05 -17.39
C ARG A 118 -13.37 -5.12 -17.02
N SER A 119 -13.05 -6.07 -16.14
CA SER A 119 -13.94 -7.19 -15.76
C SER A 119 -14.19 -7.27 -14.26
N ILE A 120 -13.13 -7.19 -13.45
CA ILE A 120 -13.18 -7.39 -11.99
C ILE A 120 -12.81 -6.13 -11.20
N GLY A 121 -12.74 -4.98 -11.87
CA GLY A 121 -12.35 -3.69 -11.30
C GLY A 121 -10.85 -3.39 -11.46
N ARG A 122 -10.27 -2.69 -10.48
CA ARG A 122 -8.87 -2.26 -10.55
C ARG A 122 -7.90 -3.40 -10.21
N GLY A 123 -6.83 -3.52 -10.99
CA GLY A 123 -5.68 -4.38 -10.75
C GLY A 123 -4.49 -3.56 -10.26
N VAL A 124 -3.59 -4.22 -9.52
CA VAL A 124 -2.35 -3.63 -9.04
C VAL A 124 -1.19 -4.50 -9.51
N ARG A 125 -0.16 -3.91 -10.11
CA ARG A 125 1.10 -4.57 -10.50
C ARG A 125 2.28 -3.96 -9.78
N ALA A 126 3.28 -4.77 -9.43
CA ALA A 126 4.58 -4.26 -9.01
C ALA A 126 5.40 -3.82 -10.24
N LEU A 127 6.14 -2.72 -10.12
CA LEU A 127 7.06 -2.21 -11.14
C LEU A 127 8.47 -2.79 -11.01
#